data_AF-L7U876-F1
#
_entry.id   AF-L7U876-F1
#
_cell.length_a   1.000
_cell.length_b   1.000
_cell.length_c   1.000
_cell.angle_alpha   90.00
_cell.angle_beta   90.00
_cell.angle_gamma   90.00
#
_symmetry.space_group_name_H-M   'P 1'
#
loop_
_entity.id
_entity.type
_entity.pdbx_description
1 polymer ?
#
loop_
_entity_poly.entity_id
_entity_poly.type
_entity_poly.pdbx_seq_one_letter_code
_entity_poly.pdbx_strand_id
1 'polypeptide(L)'
;MTRPDDPGYPRKWLPKGFAQDARRTNVFDPALKHYGAAYVKATPRFENEEEEASFRATRSRLLRKSLAGIGRSSVAEHLVVRGSIALELWYGARARPAKDIDLVVIPETIGPESDDGQRLFTELRQAVTQALRDEGLPVEPESIPVDAIWTYERAEGRRLTFPWTWRGHLRDTVQVDIVFNERMCDAPVSLTVEDVTLRGASPAESLASKLLWLTNDSYPQGKDLFDAVLLAEDVRLPAQLLRRVFAEKHGHWSDTYLRGEFPLDPEVDWKNFALDAPTLAQGRADEHWLRLKRALLRGATTLD
;
A
#
# COMPACT_ATOMS: atom_id res chain seq x y z
N MET A 1 26.73 4.13 -16.52
CA MET A 1 25.26 4.03 -16.66
C MET A 1 24.68 5.34 -16.19
N THR A 2 23.95 6.05 -17.04
CA THR A 2 23.24 7.29 -16.67
C THR A 2 22.22 6.99 -15.56
N ARG A 3 22.14 7.84 -14.55
CA ARG A 3 21.25 7.68 -13.39
C ARG A 3 19.84 8.17 -13.76
N PRO A 4 18.77 7.65 -13.12
CA PRO A 4 17.39 8.13 -13.34
C PRO A 4 17.20 9.65 -13.17
N ASP A 5 18.07 10.30 -12.40
CA ASP A 5 18.06 11.74 -12.14
C ASP A 5 18.82 12.58 -13.17
N ASP A 6 19.55 11.95 -14.10
CA ASP A 6 20.26 12.68 -15.14
C ASP A 6 19.23 13.25 -16.14
N PRO A 7 19.34 14.53 -16.55
CA PRO A 7 18.45 15.12 -17.57
C PRO A 7 18.44 14.37 -18.91
N GLY A 8 19.51 13.62 -19.21
CA GLY A 8 19.63 12.77 -20.39
C GLY A 8 19.07 11.36 -20.24
N TYR A 9 18.54 10.97 -19.08
CA TYR A 9 17.96 9.64 -18.89
C TYR A 9 16.66 9.49 -19.69
N PRO A 10 16.53 8.49 -20.59
CA PRO A 10 15.40 8.49 -21.51
C PRO A 10 14.06 8.28 -20.77
N ARG A 11 13.14 9.27 -20.88
CA ARG A 11 11.88 9.33 -20.13
C ARG A 11 11.00 8.08 -20.24
N LYS A 12 11.06 7.38 -21.38
CA LYS A 12 10.32 6.14 -21.66
C LYS A 12 10.68 4.97 -20.73
N TRP A 13 11.80 5.06 -20.01
CA TRP A 13 12.26 4.04 -19.06
C TRP A 13 11.81 4.33 -17.62
N LEU A 14 11.22 5.51 -17.38
CA LEU A 14 10.76 5.96 -16.07
C LEU A 14 9.23 5.89 -16.00
N PRO A 15 8.65 5.58 -14.83
CA PRO A 15 7.22 5.74 -14.56
C PRO A 15 6.77 7.18 -14.87
N LYS A 16 5.55 7.38 -15.37
CA LYS A 16 4.97 8.70 -15.68
C LYS A 16 4.86 9.58 -14.42
N GLY A 17 4.60 8.98 -13.26
CA GLY A 17 4.59 9.64 -11.96
C GLY A 17 5.97 9.97 -11.38
N PHE A 18 7.07 9.49 -11.99
CA PHE A 18 8.42 9.76 -11.49
C PHE A 18 8.79 11.25 -11.63
N ALA A 19 9.05 11.90 -10.48
CA ALA A 19 9.58 13.25 -10.42
C ALA A 19 11.08 13.22 -10.11
N GLN A 20 11.88 13.83 -10.99
CA GLN A 20 13.30 14.04 -10.73
C GLN A 20 13.50 14.98 -9.54
N ASP A 21 14.35 14.56 -8.61
CA ASP A 21 14.79 15.36 -7.46
C ASP A 21 16.15 14.83 -7.00
N ALA A 22 17.21 15.53 -7.40
CA ALA A 22 18.59 15.15 -7.08
C ALA A 22 18.89 15.17 -5.57
N ARG A 23 18.03 15.78 -4.75
CA ARG A 23 18.17 15.83 -3.29
C ARG A 23 17.56 14.61 -2.59
N ARG A 24 16.74 13.82 -3.31
CA ARG A 24 16.04 12.64 -2.76
C ARG A 24 16.60 11.37 -3.38
N THR A 25 16.93 10.41 -2.52
CA THR A 25 17.37 9.07 -2.93
C THR A 25 16.29 8.36 -3.75
N ASN A 26 16.70 7.69 -4.82
CA ASN A 26 15.84 6.77 -5.56
C ASN A 26 15.75 5.43 -4.81
N VAL A 27 14.53 4.97 -4.58
CA VAL A 27 14.23 3.70 -3.90
C VAL A 27 13.55 2.78 -4.89
N PHE A 28 14.01 1.54 -4.97
CA PHE A 28 13.41 0.54 -5.84
C PHE A 28 11.97 0.24 -5.38
N ASP A 29 11.04 0.26 -6.33
CA ASP A 29 9.66 -0.13 -6.11
C ASP A 29 9.35 -1.38 -6.94
N PRO A 30 9.18 -2.56 -6.29
CA PRO A 30 8.88 -3.81 -6.98
C PRO A 30 7.66 -3.74 -7.89
N ALA A 31 6.66 -2.90 -7.57
CA ALA A 31 5.44 -2.76 -8.37
C ALA A 31 5.69 -2.16 -9.76
N LEU A 32 6.83 -1.48 -9.92
CA LEU A 32 7.25 -0.79 -11.13
C LEU A 32 8.31 -1.56 -11.93
N LYS A 33 8.65 -2.81 -11.56
CA LYS A 33 9.80 -3.54 -12.15
C LYS A 33 9.76 -3.80 -13.66
N HIS A 34 8.60 -3.62 -14.30
CA HIS A 34 8.45 -3.66 -15.75
C HIS A 34 9.02 -2.41 -16.45
N TYR A 35 9.27 -1.33 -15.70
CA TYR A 35 10.07 -0.20 -16.13
C TYR A 35 11.56 -0.50 -15.92
N GLY A 36 12.39 -0.16 -16.91
CA GLY A 36 13.84 -0.35 -16.76
C GLY A 36 14.49 0.56 -15.70
N ALA A 37 13.76 1.54 -15.17
CA ALA A 37 14.08 2.28 -13.94
C ALA A 37 12.88 2.30 -12.99
N ALA A 38 12.66 1.17 -12.31
CA ALA A 38 11.60 0.96 -11.32
C ALA A 38 11.87 1.66 -9.98
N TYR A 39 11.97 2.98 -10.02
CA TYR A 39 12.31 3.80 -8.85
C TYR A 39 11.21 4.80 -8.50
N VAL A 40 11.08 5.05 -7.21
CA VAL A 40 10.32 6.17 -6.62
C VAL A 40 11.26 7.01 -5.76
N LYS A 41 10.80 8.19 -5.32
CA LYS A 41 11.59 9.04 -4.41
C LYS A 41 11.37 8.63 -2.96
N ALA A 42 12.48 8.38 -2.23
CA ALA A 42 12.46 8.15 -0.79
C ALA A 42 11.76 9.29 -0.05
N THR A 43 11.18 9.03 1.12
CA THR A 43 10.68 10.09 2.01
C THR A 43 11.75 11.17 2.20
N PRO A 44 11.39 12.46 2.13
CA PRO A 44 12.34 13.54 2.40
C PRO A 44 12.99 13.39 3.79
N ARG A 45 14.29 13.68 3.88
CA ARG A 45 15.03 13.73 5.14
C ARG A 45 15.12 15.18 5.60
N PHE A 46 14.98 15.39 6.89
CA PHE A 46 15.06 16.71 7.52
C PHE A 46 16.13 16.67 8.60
N GLU A 47 16.85 17.78 8.77
CA GLU A 47 17.78 17.96 9.90
C GLU A 47 17.03 18.36 11.17
N ASN A 48 15.88 19.02 11.01
CA ASN A 48 15.03 19.49 12.09
C ASN A 48 13.85 18.53 12.31
N GLU A 49 13.75 17.97 13.51
CA GLU A 49 12.68 17.03 13.90
C GLU A 49 11.28 17.65 13.86
N GLU A 50 11.13 18.94 14.18
CA GLU A 50 9.84 19.66 14.10
C GLU A 50 9.39 19.83 12.66
N GLU A 51 10.32 20.11 11.74
CA GLU A 51 10.02 20.17 10.30
C GLU A 51 9.62 18.80 9.76
N GLU A 52 10.33 17.75 10.18
CA GLU A 52 9.98 16.38 9.82
C GLU A 52 8.59 16.00 10.32
N ALA A 53 8.28 16.30 11.58
CA ALA A 53 6.97 16.05 12.17
C ALA A 53 5.87 16.82 11.45
N SER A 54 6.10 18.10 11.13
CA SER A 54 5.16 18.96 10.40
C SER A 54 4.90 18.45 8.98
N PHE A 55 5.95 18.01 8.27
CA PHE A 55 5.84 17.40 6.96
C PHE A 55 5.04 16.09 7.01
N ARG A 56 5.41 15.17 7.93
CA ARG A 56 4.71 13.89 8.12
C ARG A 56 3.23 14.08 8.47
N ALA A 57 2.92 15.03 9.35
CA ALA A 57 1.55 15.38 9.71
C ALA A 57 0.76 15.92 8.51
N THR A 58 1.38 16.78 7.70
CA THR A 58 0.77 17.29 6.46
C THR A 58 0.48 16.14 5.51
N ARG A 59 1.46 15.28 5.23
CA ARG A 59 1.30 14.12 4.34
C ARG A 59 0.19 13.17 4.79
N SER A 60 0.16 12.87 6.10
CA SER A 60 -0.85 12.01 6.72
C SER A 60 -2.25 12.64 6.64
N ARG A 61 -2.36 13.97 6.81
CA ARG A 61 -3.62 14.72 6.59
C ARG A 61 -4.08 14.65 5.13
N LEU A 62 -3.18 14.89 4.18
CA LEU A 62 -3.52 14.84 2.75
C LEU A 62 -4.01 13.44 2.32
N LEU A 63 -3.39 12.37 2.82
CA LEU A 63 -3.87 10.99 2.57
C LEU A 63 -5.27 10.76 3.13
N ARG A 64 -5.54 11.16 4.37
CA ARG A 64 -6.88 11.02 4.99
C ARG A 64 -7.94 11.85 4.26
N LYS A 65 -7.65 13.11 3.95
CA LYS A 65 -8.57 13.99 3.20
C LYS A 65 -8.85 13.45 1.80
N SER A 66 -7.82 12.95 1.11
CA SER A 66 -7.97 12.33 -0.20
C SER A 66 -8.84 11.06 -0.13
N LEU A 67 -8.60 10.20 0.86
CA LEU A 67 -9.41 8.99 1.06
C LEU A 67 -10.88 9.34 1.39
N ALA A 68 -11.11 10.36 2.22
CA ALA A 68 -12.44 10.86 2.52
C ALA A 68 -13.12 11.48 1.28
N GLY A 69 -12.37 12.18 0.43
CA GLY A 69 -12.84 12.67 -0.86
C GLY A 69 -13.30 11.53 -1.77
N ILE A 70 -12.48 10.48 -1.89
CA ILE A 70 -12.84 9.24 -2.62
C ILE A 70 -14.13 8.64 -2.06
N GLY A 71 -14.29 8.61 -0.74
CA GLY A 71 -15.50 8.08 -0.10
C GLY A 71 -16.79 8.84 -0.35
N ARG A 72 -16.69 10.12 -0.72
CA ARG A 72 -17.85 10.94 -1.10
C ARG A 72 -18.13 10.89 -2.61
N SER A 73 -17.25 10.25 -3.39
CA SER A 73 -17.40 10.17 -4.84
C SER A 73 -18.48 9.17 -5.27
N SER A 74 -18.95 9.31 -6.50
CA SER A 74 -19.95 8.42 -7.08
C SER A 74 -19.49 6.96 -7.22
N VAL A 75 -18.17 6.72 -7.18
CA VAL A 75 -17.56 5.40 -7.37
C VAL A 75 -17.17 4.72 -6.06
N ALA A 76 -17.43 5.33 -4.92
CA ALA A 76 -17.04 4.80 -3.60
C ALA A 76 -17.60 3.39 -3.33
N GLU A 77 -18.79 3.07 -3.86
CA GLU A 77 -19.41 1.75 -3.69
C GLU A 77 -18.67 0.61 -4.43
N HIS A 78 -17.84 0.97 -5.40
CA HIS A 78 -17.03 0.04 -6.19
C HIS A 78 -15.62 -0.14 -5.61
N LEU A 79 -15.32 0.43 -4.45
CA LEU A 79 -13.97 0.49 -3.91
C LEU A 79 -13.88 -0.13 -2.53
N VAL A 80 -12.88 -0.96 -2.33
CA VAL A 80 -12.51 -1.53 -1.03
C VAL A 80 -11.11 -1.05 -0.67
N VAL A 81 -11.00 -0.33 0.44
CA VAL A 81 -9.73 0.17 0.96
C VAL A 81 -8.94 -0.96 1.62
N ARG A 82 -7.65 -1.05 1.36
CA ARG A 82 -6.75 -2.00 2.01
C ARG A 82 -5.41 -1.36 2.36
N GLY A 83 -4.44 -2.20 2.72
CA GLY A 83 -3.05 -1.77 2.83
C GLY A 83 -2.80 -0.84 4.01
N SER A 84 -1.78 0.00 3.88
CA SER A 84 -1.20 0.71 5.02
C SER A 84 -2.16 1.70 5.67
N ILE A 85 -3.02 2.35 4.88
CA ILE A 85 -4.02 3.29 5.39
C ILE A 85 -5.13 2.61 6.18
N ALA A 86 -5.57 1.41 5.79
CA ALA A 86 -6.53 0.64 6.58
C ALA A 86 -5.94 0.26 7.94
N LEU A 87 -4.67 -0.17 7.97
CA LEU A 87 -3.96 -0.50 9.21
C LEU A 87 -3.81 0.73 10.12
N GLU A 88 -3.47 1.90 9.56
CA GLU A 88 -3.38 3.15 10.33
C GLU A 88 -4.72 3.55 10.95
N LEU A 89 -5.84 3.35 10.24
CA LEU A 89 -7.18 3.63 10.76
C LEU A 89 -7.60 2.67 11.88
N TRP A 90 -7.20 1.40 11.83
CA TRP A 90 -7.50 0.42 12.89
C TRP A 90 -6.60 0.57 14.12
N TYR A 91 -5.30 0.80 13.91
CA TYR A 91 -4.29 0.62 14.93
C TYR A 91 -3.63 1.93 15.39
N GLY A 92 -3.90 3.06 14.73
CA GLY A 92 -3.31 4.36 15.05
C GLY A 92 -1.78 4.28 15.07
N ALA A 93 -1.17 4.81 16.13
CA ALA A 93 0.29 4.86 16.29
C ALA A 93 0.98 3.48 16.39
N ARG A 94 0.23 2.38 16.58
CA ARG A 94 0.80 1.02 16.52
C ARG A 94 1.09 0.57 15.08
N ALA A 95 0.37 1.11 14.10
CA ALA A 95 0.68 0.90 12.70
C ALA A 95 1.77 1.86 12.22
N ARG A 96 2.51 1.46 11.19
CA ARG A 96 3.37 2.38 10.45
C ARG A 96 2.52 3.43 9.73
N PRO A 97 3.04 4.65 9.53
CA PRO A 97 2.35 5.66 8.74
C PRO A 97 2.01 5.15 7.34
N ALA A 98 0.80 5.47 6.88
CA ALA A 98 0.35 5.15 5.54
C ALA A 98 1.21 5.85 4.49
N LYS A 99 1.58 5.13 3.45
CA LYS A 99 2.36 5.67 2.33
C LYS A 99 1.47 6.02 1.13
N ASP A 100 0.36 5.36 1.00
CA ASP A 100 -0.47 5.31 -0.20
C ASP A 100 -1.91 5.00 0.20
N ILE A 101 -2.80 5.19 -0.76
CA ILE A 101 -4.17 4.70 -0.71
C ILE A 101 -4.22 3.47 -1.62
N ASP A 102 -4.37 2.28 -1.03
CA ASP A 102 -4.58 1.03 -1.77
C ASP A 102 -6.09 0.73 -1.90
N LEU A 103 -6.55 0.56 -3.14
CA LEU A 103 -7.94 0.26 -3.47
C LEU A 103 -8.03 -1.04 -4.28
N VAL A 104 -9.03 -1.86 -3.94
CA VAL A 104 -9.48 -2.97 -4.79
C VAL A 104 -10.82 -2.58 -5.41
N VAL A 105 -10.94 -2.78 -6.72
CA VAL A 105 -12.18 -2.50 -7.46
C VAL A 105 -13.11 -3.71 -7.38
N ILE A 106 -14.37 -3.47 -7.04
CA ILE A 106 -15.44 -4.46 -7.00
C ILE A 106 -16.69 -4.00 -7.80
N PRO A 107 -17.41 -4.91 -8.46
CA PRO A 107 -17.08 -6.32 -8.65
C PRO A 107 -15.84 -6.50 -9.53
N GLU A 108 -15.21 -7.68 -9.44
CA GLU A 108 -13.99 -8.06 -10.16
C GLU A 108 -14.14 -8.03 -11.70
N THR A 109 -15.37 -7.88 -12.20
CA THR A 109 -15.68 -7.74 -13.63
C THR A 109 -15.40 -6.34 -14.17
N ILE A 110 -15.22 -5.34 -13.31
CA ILE A 110 -14.82 -4.00 -13.75
C ILE A 110 -13.33 -4.04 -14.07
N GLY A 111 -13.00 -3.95 -15.36
CA GLY A 111 -11.63 -3.87 -15.84
C GLY A 111 -11.17 -2.42 -16.05
N PRO A 112 -9.86 -2.15 -16.08
CA PRO A 112 -9.32 -0.80 -16.24
C PRO A 112 -9.65 -0.18 -17.60
N GLU A 113 -9.85 -0.98 -18.64
CA GLU A 113 -10.19 -0.52 -19.99
C GLU A 113 -11.72 -0.49 -20.26
N SER A 114 -12.54 -0.88 -19.28
CA SER A 114 -14.00 -0.80 -19.38
C SER A 114 -14.51 0.62 -19.18
N ASP A 115 -15.73 0.92 -19.65
CA ASP A 115 -16.37 2.24 -19.44
C ASP A 115 -16.46 2.62 -17.95
N ASP A 116 -16.77 1.64 -17.09
CA ASP A 116 -16.81 1.84 -15.64
C ASP A 116 -15.40 2.06 -15.06
N GLY A 117 -14.38 1.39 -15.59
CA GLY A 117 -12.97 1.64 -15.25
C GLY A 117 -12.51 3.06 -15.62
N GLN A 118 -12.89 3.55 -16.80
CA GLN A 118 -12.59 4.92 -17.23
C GLN A 118 -13.32 5.97 -16.40
N ARG A 119 -14.58 5.69 -16.01
CA ARG A 119 -15.34 6.50 -15.07
C ARG A 119 -14.66 6.54 -13.70
N LEU A 120 -14.24 5.39 -13.17
CA LEU A 120 -13.47 5.27 -11.93
C LEU A 120 -12.24 6.18 -11.93
N PHE A 121 -11.41 6.16 -12.98
CA PHE A 121 -10.23 7.04 -13.03
C PHE A 121 -10.60 8.52 -13.04
N THR A 122 -11.65 8.88 -13.77
CA THR A 122 -12.12 10.28 -13.84
C THR A 122 -12.56 10.77 -12.46
N GLU A 123 -13.41 9.99 -11.79
CA GLU A 123 -13.96 10.34 -10.48
C GLU A 123 -12.87 10.34 -9.39
N LEU A 124 -11.94 9.38 -9.41
CA LEU A 124 -10.81 9.34 -8.47
C LEU A 124 -9.88 10.55 -8.66
N ARG A 125 -9.58 10.94 -9.90
CA ARG A 125 -8.81 12.16 -10.18
C ARG A 125 -9.50 13.38 -9.62
N GLN A 126 -10.79 13.55 -9.89
CA GLN A 126 -11.58 14.68 -9.39
C GLN A 126 -11.63 14.70 -7.85
N ALA A 127 -11.93 13.58 -7.21
CA ALA A 127 -12.07 13.49 -5.76
C ALA A 127 -10.77 13.85 -5.03
N VAL A 128 -9.63 13.30 -5.47
CA VAL A 128 -8.34 13.54 -4.83
C VAL A 128 -7.82 14.93 -5.15
N THR A 129 -7.95 15.41 -6.39
CA THR A 129 -7.54 16.79 -6.72
C THR A 129 -8.37 17.83 -5.98
N GLN A 130 -9.68 17.61 -5.80
CA GLN A 130 -10.51 18.49 -4.99
C GLN A 130 -10.04 18.50 -3.53
N ALA A 131 -9.77 17.34 -2.94
CA ALA A 131 -9.24 17.26 -1.57
C ALA A 131 -7.90 17.99 -1.40
N LEU A 132 -7.02 17.96 -2.41
CA LEU A 132 -5.77 18.72 -2.41
C LEU A 132 -6.02 20.24 -2.57
N ARG A 133 -6.96 20.64 -3.43
CA ARG A 133 -7.34 22.05 -3.63
C ARG A 133 -7.92 22.66 -2.36
N ASP A 134 -8.73 21.91 -1.62
CA ASP A 134 -9.29 22.34 -0.32
C ASP A 134 -8.19 22.61 0.73
N GLU A 135 -7.03 21.97 0.57
CA GLU A 135 -5.82 22.19 1.38
C GLU A 135 -4.89 23.27 0.79
N GLY A 136 -5.34 24.01 -0.23
CA GLY A 136 -4.58 25.09 -0.88
C GLY A 136 -3.48 24.59 -1.83
N LEU A 137 -3.55 23.33 -2.29
CA LEU A 137 -2.57 22.71 -3.18
C LEU A 137 -3.17 22.59 -4.59
N PRO A 138 -2.90 23.56 -5.50
CA PRO A 138 -3.46 23.52 -6.84
C PRO A 138 -2.88 22.35 -7.63
N VAL A 139 -3.78 21.54 -8.18
CA VAL A 139 -3.45 20.41 -9.05
C VAL A 139 -4.57 20.23 -10.08
N GLU A 140 -4.20 19.96 -11.34
CA GLU A 140 -5.16 19.74 -12.41
C GLU A 140 -5.46 18.24 -12.59
N PRO A 141 -6.73 17.80 -12.51
CA PRO A 141 -7.11 16.38 -12.62
C PRO A 141 -6.59 15.71 -13.90
N GLU A 142 -6.65 16.40 -15.02
CA GLU A 142 -6.26 15.89 -16.34
C GLU A 142 -4.75 15.69 -16.46
N SER A 143 -3.97 16.36 -15.61
CA SER A 143 -2.51 16.23 -15.57
C SER A 143 -2.03 15.01 -14.78
N ILE A 144 -2.92 14.34 -14.05
CA ILE A 144 -2.55 13.24 -13.15
C ILE A 144 -2.11 12.01 -13.95
N PRO A 145 -0.83 11.61 -13.85
CA PRO A 145 -0.33 10.45 -14.57
C PRO A 145 -0.97 9.17 -14.06
N VAL A 146 -1.16 8.23 -14.99
CA VAL A 146 -1.56 6.85 -14.71
C VAL A 146 -0.45 5.93 -15.19
N ASP A 147 0.14 5.23 -14.24
CA ASP A 147 1.14 4.20 -14.47
C ASP A 147 0.51 2.82 -14.34
N ALA A 148 0.88 1.89 -15.23
CA ALA A 148 0.67 0.48 -14.93
C ALA A 148 1.52 0.12 -13.71
N ILE A 149 0.93 -0.65 -12.80
CA ILE A 149 1.65 -1.27 -11.70
C ILE A 149 1.27 -2.74 -11.65
N TRP A 150 2.19 -3.55 -11.14
CA TRP A 150 1.91 -4.95 -10.89
C TRP A 150 2.02 -5.20 -9.41
N THR A 151 0.92 -5.59 -8.78
CA THR A 151 1.04 -6.27 -7.50
C THR A 151 1.30 -7.76 -7.80
N TYR A 152 2.36 -8.33 -7.23
CA TYR A 152 2.68 -9.76 -7.30
C TYR A 152 3.08 -10.32 -8.68
N GLU A 153 3.44 -9.50 -9.68
CA GLU A 153 3.51 -9.91 -11.11
C GLU A 153 2.19 -10.44 -11.69
N ARG A 154 1.08 -10.30 -10.97
CA ARG A 154 -0.15 -11.07 -11.24
C ARG A 154 -1.39 -10.19 -11.33
N ALA A 155 -1.51 -9.22 -10.43
CA ALA A 155 -2.67 -8.37 -10.38
C ALA A 155 -2.42 -7.10 -11.21
N GLU A 156 -3.25 -6.93 -12.24
CA GLU A 156 -3.25 -5.73 -13.06
C GLU A 156 -3.70 -4.54 -12.20
N GLY A 157 -2.78 -3.60 -12.00
CA GLY A 157 -3.07 -2.38 -11.27
C GLY A 157 -2.78 -1.12 -12.06
N ARG A 158 -3.29 0.00 -11.54
CA ARG A 158 -2.97 1.34 -11.99
C ARG A 158 -2.61 2.20 -10.79
N ARG A 159 -1.56 3.01 -10.94
CA ARG A 159 -1.14 4.01 -9.96
C ARG A 159 -1.44 5.40 -10.49
N LEU A 160 -2.16 6.17 -9.69
CA LEU A 160 -2.28 7.61 -9.86
C LEU A 160 -1.33 8.33 -8.91
N THR A 161 -0.59 9.29 -9.42
CA THR A 161 0.40 10.04 -8.65
C THR A 161 0.04 11.52 -8.66
N PHE A 162 -0.43 12.04 -7.52
CA PHE A 162 -0.88 13.41 -7.36
C PHE A 162 0.23 14.26 -6.75
N PRO A 163 0.92 15.10 -7.55
CA PRO A 163 2.01 15.91 -7.03
C PRO A 163 1.48 17.02 -6.13
N TRP A 164 2.22 17.31 -5.07
CA TRP A 164 2.01 18.48 -4.23
C TRP A 164 3.35 19.04 -3.78
N THR A 165 3.34 20.29 -3.29
CA THR A 165 4.58 20.96 -2.84
C THR A 165 4.40 21.47 -1.42
N TRP A 166 5.16 20.91 -0.49
CA TRP A 166 5.21 21.37 0.89
C TRP A 166 5.97 22.70 0.98
N ARG A 167 5.33 23.71 1.58
CA ARG A 167 5.88 25.07 1.79
C ARG A 167 6.52 25.66 0.53
N GLY A 168 5.98 25.36 -0.65
CA GLY A 168 6.42 25.92 -1.94
C GLY A 168 7.76 25.44 -2.50
N HIS A 169 8.49 24.53 -1.82
CA HIS A 169 9.84 24.14 -2.25
C HIS A 169 10.14 22.63 -2.22
N LEU A 170 9.44 21.85 -1.41
CA LEU A 170 9.65 20.41 -1.31
C LEU A 170 8.51 19.65 -1.98
N ARG A 171 8.80 19.02 -3.12
CA ARG A 171 7.82 18.22 -3.87
C ARG A 171 7.64 16.85 -3.22
N ASP A 172 6.39 16.42 -3.11
CA ASP A 172 6.04 15.04 -2.77
C ASP A 172 4.74 14.64 -3.48
N THR A 173 4.22 13.44 -3.19
CA THR A 173 3.04 12.91 -3.90
C THR A 173 2.04 12.28 -2.94
N VAL A 174 0.76 12.38 -3.28
CA VAL A 174 -0.27 11.44 -2.82
C VAL A 174 -0.35 10.34 -3.88
N GLN A 175 -0.21 9.08 -3.46
CA GLN A 175 -0.26 7.92 -4.33
C GLN A 175 -1.56 7.17 -4.10
N VAL A 176 -2.25 6.84 -5.18
CA VAL A 176 -3.45 5.98 -5.16
C VAL A 176 -3.18 4.79 -6.07
N ASP A 177 -3.10 3.61 -5.46
CA ASP A 177 -2.88 2.34 -6.15
C ASP A 177 -4.21 1.60 -6.22
N ILE A 178 -4.58 1.21 -7.44
CA ILE A 178 -5.86 0.58 -7.74
C ILE A 178 -5.58 -0.78 -8.34
N VAL A 179 -6.19 -1.81 -7.78
CA VAL A 179 -6.12 -3.17 -8.31
C VAL A 179 -7.47 -3.58 -8.86
N PHE A 180 -7.44 -4.10 -10.09
CA PHE A 180 -8.59 -4.62 -10.82
C PHE A 180 -8.54 -6.14 -10.86
N ASN A 181 -9.68 -6.76 -11.17
CA ASN A 181 -9.81 -8.21 -11.37
C ASN A 181 -9.38 -9.06 -10.14
N GLU A 182 -9.33 -8.47 -8.94
CA GLU A 182 -9.00 -9.17 -7.71
C GLU A 182 -10.29 -9.48 -6.94
N ARG A 183 -10.50 -10.76 -6.65
CA ARG A 183 -11.66 -11.22 -5.88
C ARG A 183 -11.41 -11.11 -4.38
N MET A 184 -12.34 -10.44 -3.68
CA MET A 184 -12.35 -10.41 -2.21
C MET A 184 -12.73 -11.79 -1.65
N CYS A 185 -11.92 -12.30 -0.73
CA CYS A 185 -12.11 -13.62 -0.13
C CYS A 185 -12.89 -13.58 1.20
N ASP A 186 -13.15 -12.40 1.72
CA ASP A 186 -13.97 -12.10 2.89
C ASP A 186 -14.90 -10.91 2.59
N ALA A 187 -15.95 -10.76 3.40
CA ALA A 187 -16.87 -9.63 3.24
C ALA A 187 -16.16 -8.31 3.60
N PRO A 188 -16.29 -7.24 2.79
CA PRO A 188 -15.77 -5.94 3.17
C PRO A 188 -16.41 -5.45 4.47
N VAL A 189 -15.59 -4.83 5.32
CA VAL A 189 -15.99 -4.23 6.60
C VAL A 189 -16.12 -2.71 6.46
N SER A 190 -16.81 -2.05 7.38
CA SER A 190 -16.85 -0.59 7.42
C SER A 190 -15.54 0.00 7.94
N LEU A 191 -15.00 0.99 7.23
CA LEU A 191 -13.88 1.84 7.65
C LEU A 191 -14.34 3.30 7.70
N THR A 192 -13.96 4.04 8.74
CA THR A 192 -14.30 5.46 8.85
C THR A 192 -13.06 6.34 8.82
N VAL A 193 -13.09 7.40 8.02
CA VAL A 193 -12.04 8.42 7.92
C VAL A 193 -12.67 9.79 7.69
N GLU A 194 -12.29 10.81 8.47
CA GLU A 194 -12.85 12.17 8.36
C GLU A 194 -14.40 12.18 8.30
N ASP A 195 -15.04 11.40 9.17
CA ASP A 195 -16.49 11.19 9.26
C ASP A 195 -17.15 10.58 8.00
N VAL A 196 -16.37 10.01 7.09
CA VAL A 196 -16.84 9.28 5.91
C VAL A 196 -16.66 7.79 6.12
N THR A 197 -17.73 7.02 5.92
CA THR A 197 -17.68 5.56 5.95
C THR A 197 -17.44 4.98 4.55
N LEU A 198 -16.51 4.04 4.48
CA LEU A 198 -16.01 3.35 3.30
C LEU A 198 -16.09 1.84 3.52
N ARG A 199 -15.94 1.07 2.44
CA ARG A 199 -15.66 -0.36 2.53
C ARG A 199 -14.15 -0.58 2.69
N GLY A 200 -13.77 -1.46 3.59
CA GLY A 200 -12.40 -1.89 3.84
C GLY A 200 -12.27 -3.40 3.72
N ALA A 201 -11.08 -3.89 3.37
CA ALA A 201 -10.77 -5.31 3.52
C ALA A 201 -10.86 -5.69 5.00
N SER A 202 -11.30 -6.91 5.32
CA SER A 202 -11.30 -7.33 6.72
C SER A 202 -9.86 -7.44 7.26
N PRO A 203 -9.63 -7.29 8.58
CA PRO A 203 -8.31 -7.53 9.16
C PRO A 203 -7.80 -8.95 8.88
N ALA A 204 -8.69 -9.95 8.86
CA ALA A 204 -8.32 -11.34 8.57
C ALA A 204 -7.88 -11.53 7.11
N GLU A 205 -8.56 -10.92 6.13
CA GLU A 205 -8.14 -10.95 4.72
C GLU A 205 -6.86 -10.14 4.49
N SER A 206 -6.70 -9.02 5.21
CA SER A 206 -5.46 -8.24 5.20
C SER A 206 -4.29 -9.07 5.69
N LEU A 207 -4.45 -9.83 6.79
CA LEU A 207 -3.44 -10.75 7.31
C LEU A 207 -3.12 -11.85 6.30
N ALA A 208 -4.15 -12.50 5.73
CA ALA A 208 -3.95 -13.53 4.71
C ALA A 208 -3.17 -13.00 3.50
N SER A 209 -3.45 -11.76 3.09
CA SER A 209 -2.72 -11.09 2.01
C SER A 209 -1.26 -10.84 2.39
N LYS A 210 -0.96 -10.35 3.60
CA LYS A 210 0.42 -10.17 4.06
C LYS A 210 1.20 -11.49 4.09
N LEU A 211 0.57 -12.57 4.57
CA LEU A 211 1.19 -13.89 4.55
C LEU A 211 1.49 -14.35 3.12
N LEU A 212 0.56 -14.14 2.18
CA LEU A 212 0.81 -14.43 0.77
C LEU A 212 1.99 -13.62 0.22
N TRP A 213 2.11 -12.33 0.53
CA TRP A 213 3.19 -11.47 0.02
C TRP A 213 4.55 -11.96 0.52
N LEU A 214 4.61 -12.34 1.79
CA LEU A 214 5.83 -12.84 2.41
C LEU A 214 6.29 -14.18 1.84
N THR A 215 5.38 -15.01 1.32
CA THR A 215 5.72 -16.36 0.83
C THR A 215 5.86 -16.47 -0.68
N ASN A 216 5.22 -15.58 -1.44
CA ASN A 216 5.09 -15.71 -2.89
C ASN A 216 5.75 -14.59 -3.70
N ASP A 217 6.13 -13.48 -3.07
CA ASP A 217 6.76 -12.39 -3.80
C ASP A 217 8.25 -12.64 -4.02
N SER A 218 8.78 -12.20 -5.15
CA SER A 218 10.23 -12.29 -5.43
C SER A 218 11.04 -11.29 -4.60
N TYR A 219 10.38 -10.29 -4.01
CA TYR A 219 10.98 -9.26 -3.17
C TYR A 219 10.19 -9.07 -1.86
N PRO A 220 10.21 -10.05 -0.93
CA PRO A 220 9.52 -9.93 0.35
C PRO A 220 10.01 -8.70 1.14
N GLN A 221 9.10 -7.83 1.59
CA GLN A 221 9.48 -6.57 2.24
C GLN A 221 9.29 -6.62 3.76
N GLY A 222 10.22 -6.01 4.52
CA GLY A 222 10.16 -5.98 5.98
C GLY A 222 8.90 -5.32 6.55
N LYS A 223 8.33 -4.34 5.83
CA LYS A 223 7.05 -3.70 6.20
C LYS A 223 5.89 -4.68 6.24
N ASP A 224 5.92 -5.70 5.38
CA ASP A 224 4.84 -6.68 5.28
C ASP A 224 4.94 -7.73 6.39
N LEU A 225 6.16 -8.04 6.85
CA LEU A 225 6.39 -8.81 8.07
C LEU A 225 5.88 -8.06 9.30
N PHE A 226 6.22 -6.76 9.41
CA PHE A 226 5.71 -5.92 10.50
C PHE A 226 4.18 -5.85 10.52
N ASP A 227 3.56 -5.56 9.38
CA ASP A 227 2.10 -5.48 9.22
C ASP A 227 1.44 -6.84 9.57
N ALA A 228 2.04 -7.97 9.15
CA ALA A 228 1.54 -9.31 9.46
C ALA A 228 1.61 -9.61 10.97
N VAL A 229 2.69 -9.23 11.66
CA VAL A 229 2.81 -9.39 13.12
C VAL A 229 1.72 -8.59 13.82
N LEU A 230 1.56 -7.31 13.46
CA LEU A 230 0.57 -6.43 14.05
C LEU A 230 -0.85 -7.00 13.92
N LEU A 231 -1.20 -7.48 12.72
CA LEU A 231 -2.49 -8.11 12.48
C LEU A 231 -2.65 -9.43 13.24
N ALA A 232 -1.67 -10.34 13.16
CA ALA A 232 -1.77 -11.67 13.78
C ALA A 232 -1.87 -11.63 15.31
N GLU A 233 -1.31 -10.58 15.94
CA GLU A 233 -1.43 -10.38 17.39
C GLU A 233 -2.83 -9.92 17.82
N ASP A 234 -3.66 -9.44 16.90
CA ASP A 234 -4.97 -8.83 17.17
C ASP A 234 -6.15 -9.64 16.58
N VAL A 235 -6.00 -10.21 15.37
CA VAL A 235 -7.05 -10.96 14.69
C VAL A 235 -6.70 -12.45 14.57
N ARG A 236 -7.70 -13.31 14.76
CA ARG A 236 -7.59 -14.73 14.40
C ARG A 236 -7.80 -14.89 12.90
N LEU A 237 -6.88 -15.62 12.25
CA LEU A 237 -7.01 -15.96 10.83
C LEU A 237 -7.75 -17.30 10.65
N PRO A 238 -8.98 -17.33 10.11
CA PRO A 238 -9.67 -18.59 9.85
C PRO A 238 -8.93 -19.41 8.79
N ALA A 239 -8.72 -20.70 9.08
CA ALA A 239 -8.05 -21.63 8.16
C ALA A 239 -8.68 -21.67 6.76
N GLN A 240 -10.01 -21.62 6.70
CA GLN A 240 -10.75 -21.61 5.44
C GLN A 240 -10.51 -20.32 4.64
N LEU A 241 -10.44 -19.17 5.31
CA LEU A 241 -10.15 -17.90 4.64
C LEU A 241 -8.74 -17.92 4.04
N LEU A 242 -7.75 -18.38 4.79
CA LEU A 242 -6.38 -18.51 4.29
C LEU A 242 -6.30 -19.42 3.05
N ARG A 243 -6.97 -20.59 3.09
CA ARG A 243 -7.04 -21.50 1.93
C ARG A 243 -7.65 -20.82 0.71
N ARG A 244 -8.76 -20.08 0.88
CA ARG A 244 -9.40 -19.35 -0.22
C ARG A 244 -8.47 -18.31 -0.82
N VAL A 245 -7.83 -17.48 0.01
CA VAL A 245 -6.90 -16.44 -0.44
C VAL A 245 -5.72 -17.04 -1.20
N PHE A 246 -5.13 -18.13 -0.69
CA PHE A 246 -4.00 -18.79 -1.36
C PHE A 246 -4.44 -19.49 -2.64
N ALA A 247 -5.60 -20.15 -2.67
CA ALA A 247 -6.10 -20.80 -3.88
C ALA A 247 -6.39 -19.77 -4.99
N GLU A 248 -7.11 -18.69 -4.65
CA GLU A 248 -7.48 -17.62 -5.58
C GLU A 248 -6.24 -16.93 -6.17
N LYS A 249 -5.20 -16.73 -5.35
CA LYS A 249 -4.02 -15.96 -5.74
C LYS A 249 -2.82 -16.82 -6.16
N HIS A 250 -3.05 -18.12 -6.39
CA HIS A 250 -2.03 -19.11 -6.77
C HIS A 250 -0.83 -19.14 -5.80
N GLY A 251 -1.13 -19.22 -4.50
CA GLY A 251 -0.21 -19.45 -3.39
C GLY A 251 0.09 -20.93 -3.18
N HIS A 252 1.30 -21.28 -2.73
CA HIS A 252 1.72 -22.70 -2.60
C HIS A 252 1.89 -23.18 -1.14
N TRP A 253 1.64 -22.31 -0.16
CA TRP A 253 2.05 -22.53 1.25
C TRP A 253 0.91 -22.61 2.25
N SER A 254 -0.35 -22.57 1.81
CA SER A 254 -1.50 -22.65 2.72
C SER A 254 -1.47 -23.93 3.55
N ASP A 255 -1.11 -25.07 2.96
CA ASP A 255 -1.09 -26.34 3.67
C ASP A 255 0.05 -26.43 4.70
N THR A 256 1.21 -25.84 4.38
CA THR A 256 2.36 -25.73 5.29
C THR A 256 2.01 -24.88 6.52
N TYR A 257 1.33 -23.75 6.33
CA TYR A 257 0.81 -22.95 7.43
C TYR A 257 -0.15 -23.76 8.32
N LEU A 258 -1.09 -24.47 7.70
CA LEU A 258 -2.12 -25.22 8.43
C LEU A 258 -1.56 -26.40 9.23
N ARG A 259 -0.41 -26.94 8.82
CA ARG A 259 0.33 -27.95 9.59
C ARG A 259 1.22 -27.34 10.68
N GLY A 260 1.27 -26.01 10.82
CA GLY A 260 2.17 -25.33 11.75
C GLY A 260 3.65 -25.37 11.33
N GLU A 261 3.93 -25.80 10.10
CA GLU A 261 5.26 -26.00 9.51
C GLU A 261 5.75 -24.75 8.78
N PHE A 262 5.26 -23.56 9.18
CA PHE A 262 5.65 -22.30 8.55
C PHE A 262 7.17 -22.13 8.65
N PRO A 263 7.91 -22.10 7.53
CA PRO A 263 9.35 -22.00 7.61
C PRO A 263 9.66 -20.61 8.14
N LEU A 264 10.48 -20.62 9.18
CA LEU A 264 11.07 -19.42 9.70
C LEU A 264 12.09 -18.96 8.66
N ASP A 265 12.10 -17.66 8.39
CA ASP A 265 13.22 -16.97 7.77
C ASP A 265 13.33 -16.98 6.22
N PRO A 266 12.29 -16.63 5.44
CA PRO A 266 12.55 -16.06 4.13
C PRO A 266 13.22 -14.69 4.33
N GLU A 267 14.29 -14.43 3.56
CA GLU A 267 15.00 -13.16 3.56
C GLU A 267 14.03 -12.04 3.20
N VAL A 268 13.72 -11.18 4.17
CA VAL A 268 12.91 -9.98 3.98
C VAL A 268 13.80 -8.75 4.00
N ASP A 269 13.42 -7.72 3.26
CA ASP A 269 14.11 -6.44 3.26
C ASP A 269 13.82 -5.62 4.54
N TRP A 270 14.31 -6.11 5.68
CA TRP A 270 14.15 -5.48 6.99
C TRP A 270 14.93 -4.18 7.09
N LYS A 271 16.10 -4.11 6.43
CA LYS A 271 16.96 -2.93 6.45
C LYS A 271 16.24 -1.71 5.87
N ASN A 272 15.57 -1.85 4.73
CA ASN A 272 14.83 -0.72 4.16
C ASN A 272 13.62 -0.35 5.02
N PHE A 273 12.92 -1.33 5.62
CA PHE A 273 11.86 -1.03 6.59
C PHE A 273 12.37 -0.24 7.80
N ALA A 274 13.52 -0.61 8.36
CA ALA A 274 14.11 0.09 9.50
C ALA A 274 14.57 1.51 9.18
N LEU A 275 14.96 1.79 7.93
CA LEU A 275 15.24 3.15 7.47
C LEU A 275 13.98 4.00 7.36
N ASP A 276 12.85 3.40 6.96
CA ASP A 276 11.59 4.11 6.77
C ASP A 276 10.80 4.32 8.06
N ALA A 277 10.90 3.38 9.01
CA ALA A 277 10.14 3.39 10.26
C ALA A 277 11.02 2.99 11.46
N PRO A 278 12.07 3.76 11.79
CA PRO A 278 13.09 3.36 12.78
C PRO A 278 12.52 3.13 14.17
N THR A 279 11.49 3.87 14.58
CA THR A 279 10.85 3.72 15.89
C THR A 279 10.01 2.45 16.01
N LEU A 280 9.55 1.89 14.89
CA LEU A 280 8.72 0.68 14.83
C LEU A 280 9.54 -0.58 14.51
N ALA A 281 10.66 -0.43 13.79
CA ALA A 281 11.56 -1.50 13.43
C ALA A 281 12.58 -1.85 14.54
N GLN A 282 12.19 -1.70 15.81
CA GLN A 282 13.04 -2.09 16.93
C GLN A 282 13.22 -3.62 16.93
N GLY A 283 14.46 -4.09 17.11
CA GLY A 283 14.79 -5.52 17.07
C GLY A 283 15.13 -6.02 15.66
N ARG A 284 15.18 -7.35 15.51
CA ARG A 284 15.61 -8.02 14.27
C ARG A 284 14.44 -8.68 13.53
N ALA A 285 14.63 -8.99 12.25
CA ALA A 285 13.62 -9.65 11.43
C ALA A 285 13.24 -11.04 11.98
N ASP A 286 14.21 -11.81 12.48
CA ASP A 286 13.99 -13.14 13.07
C ASP A 286 13.14 -13.09 14.34
N GLU A 287 13.28 -12.03 15.15
CA GLU A 287 12.41 -11.78 16.31
C GLU A 287 10.96 -11.53 15.89
N HIS A 288 10.75 -10.81 14.79
CA HIS A 288 9.41 -10.58 14.23
C HIS A 288 8.82 -11.84 13.60
N TRP A 289 9.61 -12.65 12.91
CA TRP A 289 9.19 -13.96 12.45
C TRP A 289 8.74 -14.87 13.59
N LEU A 290 9.47 -14.85 14.71
CA LEU A 290 9.10 -15.63 15.89
C LEU A 290 7.80 -15.13 16.53
N ARG A 291 7.59 -13.80 16.60
CA ARG A 291 6.32 -13.20 17.05
C ARG A 291 5.16 -13.62 16.15
N LEU A 292 5.33 -13.49 14.83
CA LEU A 292 4.34 -13.88 13.85
C LEU A 292 3.95 -15.36 14.02
N LYS A 293 4.93 -16.27 14.08
CA LYS A 293 4.69 -17.70 14.30
C LYS A 293 3.91 -17.97 15.57
N ARG A 294 4.30 -17.36 16.70
CA ARG A 294 3.60 -17.53 17.98
C ARG A 294 2.15 -17.05 17.90
N ALA A 295 1.91 -15.89 17.28
CA ALA A 295 0.58 -15.33 17.13
C ALA A 295 -0.33 -16.24 16.28
N LEU A 296 0.18 -16.72 15.15
CA LEU A 296 -0.54 -17.63 14.25
C LEU A 296 -0.85 -18.98 14.93
N LEU A 297 0.09 -19.55 15.68
CA LEU A 297 -0.10 -20.83 16.40
C LEU A 297 -1.14 -20.73 17.53
N ARG A 298 -1.20 -19.60 18.27
CA ARG A 298 -2.29 -19.34 19.23
C ARG A 298 -3.65 -19.29 18.53
N GLY A 299 -3.68 -18.75 17.31
CA GLY A 299 -4.86 -18.72 16.45
C GLY A 299 -5.34 -20.12 16.06
N ALA A 300 -4.40 -21.02 15.75
CA ALA A 300 -4.67 -22.38 15.25
C ALA A 300 -5.05 -23.39 16.34
N THR A 301 -4.58 -23.23 17.58
CA THR A 301 -4.79 -24.19 18.70
C THR A 301 -6.15 -24.11 19.38
N THR A 302 -7.07 -23.25 18.91
CA THR A 302 -8.42 -23.10 19.48
C THR A 302 -9.50 -23.69 18.57
N LEU A 303 -9.12 -24.68 17.77
CA LEU A 303 -9.98 -25.43 16.85
C LEU A 303 -10.29 -26.85 17.34
N ASP A 304 -10.02 -27.15 18.62
CA ASP A 304 -10.55 -28.32 19.34
C ASP A 304 -11.78 -27.90 20.18
#